data_AF-A2EU32-F1
#
_entry.id   AF-A2EU32-F1
#
_cell.length_a   1.000
_cell.length_b   1.000
_cell.length_c   1.000
_cell.angle_alpha   90.00
_cell.angle_beta   90.00
_cell.angle_gamma   90.00
#
_symmetry.space_group_name_H-M   'P 1'
#
loop_
_entity.id
_entity.type
_entity.pdbx_description
1 polymer ?
#
loop_
_entity_poly.entity_id
_entity_poly.type
_entity_poly.pdbx_seq_one_letter_code
_entity_poly.pdbx_strand_id
1 'polypeptide(L)'
;MSLKNTPNSSKTNIVVINESGTTTPLLKTKRTSSQAQSKRDDTSQYDQIAQRLIDGGDVHEVNPSQVTDVMCALRRAKKNAENKSDYDTLRNIEKITADLQLASGASQYDSVQKEKIDNLKKKLSDVKSEYEKSRKKREQVYNSLMEEKIKAFQDLEKVQNAELDKLDKQYDQSEAPPPKFRKLSPELIQLKHIEEKLKGTGRYDQAVQLREEREALTEYELAVKRNEWYNEWRIQREKLTAKHDQQKQVLQERYEFKWARIEPEYEKKFSYFDKVISHLESSLRSQKALRKEAKDESKSIINQTQNRSLPELSSRSSSRSSALSRIITVSGTKTYTRPNTQARRH
;
A
#
# COMPACT_ATOMS: atom_id res chain seq x y z
N MET A 1 36.40 -7.22 -34.77
CA MET A 1 35.57 -8.34 -34.28
C MET A 1 34.13 -7.83 -34.16
N SER A 2 33.24 -8.42 -34.95
CA SER A 2 31.90 -7.90 -35.24
C SER A 2 30.90 -8.30 -34.15
N LEU A 3 30.39 -7.33 -33.39
CA LEU A 3 29.37 -7.54 -32.37
C LEU A 3 27.98 -7.54 -33.03
N LYS A 4 27.37 -8.72 -33.09
CA LYS A 4 25.97 -8.91 -33.48
C LYS A 4 25.08 -8.52 -32.30
N ASN A 5 24.35 -7.42 -32.45
CA ASN A 5 23.24 -7.04 -31.60
C ASN A 5 22.03 -7.94 -31.87
N THR A 6 21.53 -8.61 -30.84
CA THR A 6 20.20 -9.24 -30.83
C THR A 6 19.32 -8.51 -29.81
N PRO A 7 18.12 -8.03 -30.17
CA PRO A 7 17.16 -7.52 -29.20
C PRO A 7 16.31 -8.67 -28.67
N ASN A 8 16.54 -9.06 -27.42
CA ASN A 8 15.70 -10.04 -26.73
C ASN A 8 14.46 -9.31 -26.17
N SER A 9 13.38 -9.34 -26.94
CA SER A 9 12.05 -8.86 -26.58
C SER A 9 11.42 -9.80 -25.54
N SER A 10 11.64 -9.53 -24.26
CA SER A 10 10.87 -10.17 -23.18
C SER A 10 9.44 -9.64 -23.18
N LYS A 11 8.55 -10.40 -23.84
CA LYS A 11 7.10 -10.22 -23.81
C LYS A 11 6.62 -10.29 -22.35
N THR A 12 6.11 -9.17 -21.83
CA THR A 12 5.30 -9.14 -20.63
C THR A 12 4.00 -9.90 -20.88
N ASN A 13 3.86 -11.07 -20.25
CA ASN A 13 2.58 -11.77 -20.15
C ASN A 13 1.62 -10.93 -19.29
N ILE A 14 0.68 -10.26 -19.95
CA ILE A 14 -0.51 -9.72 -19.32
C ILE A 14 -1.41 -10.92 -19.01
N VAL A 15 -1.43 -11.33 -17.75
CA VAL A 15 -2.44 -12.25 -17.24
C VAL A 15 -3.76 -11.48 -17.18
N VAL A 16 -4.56 -11.62 -18.22
CA VAL A 16 -5.97 -11.26 -18.21
C VAL A 16 -6.67 -12.27 -17.30
N ILE A 17 -7.06 -11.82 -16.11
CA ILE A 17 -7.90 -12.59 -15.20
C ILE A 17 -9.31 -12.54 -15.80
N ASN A 18 -9.70 -13.64 -16.44
CA ASN A 18 -11.08 -13.86 -16.87
C ASN A 18 -11.94 -14.13 -15.64
N GLU A 19 -12.87 -13.22 -15.36
CA GLU A 19 -13.99 -13.43 -14.45
C GLU A 19 -14.98 -14.40 -15.11
N SER A 20 -14.98 -15.66 -14.67
CA SER A 20 -15.97 -16.65 -15.09
C SER A 20 -16.64 -17.30 -13.89
N GLY A 21 -17.95 -17.07 -13.77
CA GLY A 21 -18.89 -18.10 -13.34
C GLY A 21 -19.32 -18.09 -11.87
N THR A 22 -20.16 -17.14 -11.48
CA THR A 22 -21.13 -17.38 -10.40
C THR A 22 -22.39 -18.03 -10.98
N THR A 23 -22.38 -19.36 -11.06
CA THR A 23 -23.58 -20.16 -11.28
C THR A 23 -24.49 -20.01 -10.06
N THR A 24 -25.64 -19.37 -10.28
CA THR A 24 -26.72 -19.27 -9.30
C THR A 24 -27.43 -20.62 -9.23
N PRO A 25 -27.49 -21.32 -8.08
CA PRO A 25 -28.30 -22.53 -7.97
C PRO A 25 -29.78 -22.14 -7.91
N LEU A 26 -30.53 -22.56 -8.93
CA LEU A 26 -31.98 -22.42 -9.01
C LEU A 26 -32.63 -23.39 -8.02
N LEU A 27 -32.83 -22.95 -6.77
CA LEU A 27 -33.54 -23.69 -5.74
C LEU A 27 -35.04 -23.77 -6.09
N LYS A 28 -35.47 -24.92 -6.62
CA LYS A 28 -36.89 -25.31 -6.67
C LYS A 28 -37.38 -25.61 -5.26
N THR A 29 -37.99 -24.63 -4.62
CA THR A 29 -38.73 -24.83 -3.36
C THR A 29 -40.01 -25.63 -3.62
N LYS A 30 -40.00 -26.89 -3.19
CA LYS A 30 -41.20 -27.70 -2.95
C LYS A 30 -42.03 -27.01 -1.86
N ARG A 31 -43.26 -26.59 -2.21
CA ARG A 31 -44.30 -26.20 -1.26
C ARG A 31 -44.75 -27.44 -0.48
N THR A 32 -44.33 -27.54 0.78
CA THR A 32 -44.95 -28.44 1.76
C THR A 32 -46.03 -27.67 2.51
N SER A 33 -47.28 -28.01 2.23
CA SER A 33 -48.49 -27.54 2.90
C SER A 33 -48.69 -28.31 4.20
N SER A 34 -48.05 -27.89 5.28
CA SER A 34 -48.29 -28.49 6.60
C SER A 34 -47.82 -27.55 7.72
N GLN A 35 -48.54 -26.45 7.95
CA GLN A 35 -48.45 -25.68 9.21
C GLN A 35 -49.64 -24.70 9.31
N ALA A 36 -50.79 -25.20 9.74
CA ALA A 36 -51.98 -24.36 9.99
C ALA A 36 -52.53 -24.47 11.42
N GLN A 37 -51.90 -25.26 12.31
CA GLN A 37 -52.47 -25.55 13.63
C GLN A 37 -51.68 -25.02 14.85
N SER A 38 -50.56 -24.31 14.66
CA SER A 38 -49.74 -23.77 15.77
C SER A 38 -49.93 -22.26 16.07
N LYS A 39 -50.86 -21.56 15.39
CA LYS A 39 -50.97 -20.09 15.50
C LYS A 39 -51.88 -19.56 16.61
N ARG A 40 -52.61 -20.42 17.32
CA ARG A 40 -53.59 -19.97 18.34
C ARG A 40 -52.98 -19.72 19.72
N ASP A 41 -51.85 -20.35 20.05
CA ASP A 41 -51.20 -20.17 21.37
C ASP A 41 -50.25 -18.95 21.42
N ASP A 42 -49.60 -18.60 20.31
CA ASP A 42 -48.69 -17.43 20.23
C ASP A 42 -49.40 -16.09 20.45
N THR A 43 -50.68 -15.98 20.07
CA THR A 43 -51.46 -14.75 20.30
C THR A 43 -51.60 -14.41 21.79
N SER A 44 -51.57 -15.42 22.66
CA SER A 44 -51.68 -15.24 24.11
C SER A 44 -50.47 -14.51 24.71
N GLN A 45 -49.26 -14.79 24.20
CA GLN A 45 -48.04 -14.17 24.72
C GLN A 45 -47.96 -12.67 24.41
N TYR A 46 -48.34 -12.26 23.20
CA TYR A 46 -48.34 -10.84 22.82
C TYR A 46 -49.43 -10.04 23.53
N ASP A 47 -50.57 -10.68 23.81
CA ASP A 47 -51.65 -10.07 24.59
C ASP A 47 -51.23 -9.87 26.06
N GLN A 48 -50.46 -10.79 26.65
CA GLN A 48 -49.85 -10.61 27.98
C GLN A 48 -48.81 -9.49 28.02
N ILE A 49 -47.96 -9.38 26.99
CA ILE A 49 -46.97 -8.29 26.88
C ILE A 49 -47.70 -6.95 26.73
N ALA A 50 -48.73 -6.88 25.88
CA ALA A 50 -49.54 -5.68 25.71
C ALA A 50 -50.24 -5.27 27.02
N GLN A 51 -50.79 -6.23 27.76
CA GLN A 51 -51.41 -5.96 29.06
C GLN A 51 -50.39 -5.45 30.08
N ARG A 52 -49.21 -6.08 30.17
CA ARG A 52 -48.11 -5.62 31.05
C ARG A 52 -47.67 -4.19 30.72
N LEU A 53 -47.65 -3.80 29.45
CA LEU A 53 -47.36 -2.42 29.05
C LEU A 53 -48.46 -1.44 29.49
N ILE A 54 -49.73 -1.84 29.35
CA ILE A 54 -50.88 -1.06 29.83
C ILE A 54 -50.79 -0.85 31.34
N ASP A 55 -50.36 -1.88 32.08
CA ASP A 55 -50.19 -1.86 33.53
C ASP A 55 -48.93 -1.08 33.99
N GLY A 56 -48.20 -0.43 33.08
CA GLY A 56 -47.05 0.44 33.39
C GLY A 56 -45.68 -0.20 33.16
N GLY A 57 -45.61 -1.33 32.45
CA GLY A 57 -44.35 -1.94 32.05
C GLY A 57 -43.51 -1.05 31.12
N ASP A 58 -42.18 -1.22 31.17
CA ASP A 58 -41.25 -0.45 30.34
C ASP A 58 -41.32 -0.88 28.86
N VAL A 59 -41.51 0.09 27.97
CA VAL A 59 -41.57 -0.08 26.52
C VAL A 59 -40.23 -0.60 25.96
N HIS A 60 -39.12 -0.34 26.64
CA HIS A 60 -37.79 -0.78 26.21
C HIS A 60 -37.53 -2.29 26.39
N GLU A 61 -38.32 -2.99 27.21
CA GLU A 61 -38.19 -4.44 27.39
C GLU A 61 -38.73 -5.23 26.18
N VAL A 62 -39.52 -4.59 25.31
CA VAL A 62 -40.13 -5.24 24.16
C VAL A 62 -39.07 -5.49 23.08
N ASN A 63 -38.92 -6.76 22.67
CA ASN A 63 -38.01 -7.13 21.61
C ASN A 63 -38.42 -6.46 20.28
N PRO A 64 -37.51 -5.79 19.55
CA PRO A 64 -37.81 -5.13 18.27
C PRO A 64 -38.53 -6.02 17.25
N SER A 65 -38.22 -7.32 17.24
CA SER A 65 -38.86 -8.30 16.34
C SER A 65 -40.33 -8.54 16.64
N GLN A 66 -40.77 -8.31 17.88
CA GLN A 66 -42.13 -8.57 18.37
C GLN A 66 -43.03 -7.32 18.34
N VAL A 67 -42.46 -6.14 18.05
CA VAL A 67 -43.18 -4.85 18.10
C VAL A 67 -44.45 -4.86 17.23
N THR A 68 -44.38 -5.45 16.04
CA THR A 68 -45.53 -5.48 15.11
C THR A 68 -46.71 -6.25 15.69
N ASP A 69 -46.43 -7.38 16.35
CA ASP A 69 -47.44 -8.25 16.94
C ASP A 69 -48.01 -7.66 18.23
N VAL A 70 -47.14 -7.05 19.07
CA VAL A 70 -47.55 -6.29 20.27
C VAL A 70 -48.40 -5.07 19.88
N MET A 71 -48.07 -4.36 18.79
CA MET A 71 -48.91 -3.29 18.26
C MET A 71 -50.30 -3.79 17.81
N CYS A 72 -50.39 -4.98 17.23
CA CYS A 72 -51.68 -5.59 16.89
C CYS A 72 -52.49 -5.96 18.14
N ALA A 73 -51.84 -6.46 19.19
CA ALA A 73 -52.45 -6.70 20.50
C ALA A 73 -52.97 -5.40 21.14
N LEU A 74 -52.15 -4.34 21.16
CA LEU A 74 -52.55 -3.01 21.66
C LEU A 74 -53.73 -2.41 20.88
N ARG A 75 -53.80 -2.60 19.56
CA ARG A 75 -54.98 -2.18 18.75
C ARG A 75 -56.25 -2.96 19.12
N ARG A 76 -56.14 -4.25 19.46
CA ARG A 76 -57.28 -5.04 19.94
C ARG A 76 -57.72 -4.56 21.32
N ALA A 77 -56.79 -4.33 22.24
CA ALA A 77 -57.05 -3.75 23.55
C ALA A 77 -57.72 -2.36 23.44
N LYS A 78 -57.26 -1.52 22.50
CA LYS A 78 -57.86 -0.21 22.20
C LYS A 78 -59.34 -0.34 21.84
N LYS A 79 -59.70 -1.22 20.89
CA LYS A 79 -61.10 -1.45 20.51
C LYS A 79 -61.96 -1.94 21.67
N ASN A 80 -61.39 -2.76 22.55
CA ASN A 80 -62.11 -3.24 23.74
C ASN A 80 -62.36 -2.12 24.75
N ALA A 81 -61.41 -1.19 24.92
CA ALA A 81 -61.57 0.00 25.76
C ALA A 81 -62.58 0.99 25.15
N GLU A 82 -62.56 1.19 23.82
CA GLU A 82 -63.56 1.98 23.08
C GLU A 82 -64.97 1.48 23.34
N ASN A 83 -65.19 0.16 23.26
CA ASN A 83 -66.50 -0.45 23.52
C ASN A 83 -66.97 -0.27 24.98
N LYS A 84 -66.03 -0.15 25.92
CA LYS A 84 -66.32 0.07 27.35
C LYS A 84 -66.38 1.55 27.74
N SER A 85 -66.10 2.47 26.80
CA SER A 85 -65.98 3.91 27.05
C SER A 85 -64.98 4.27 28.16
N ASP A 86 -63.90 3.49 28.30
CA ASP A 86 -62.84 3.75 29.26
C ASP A 86 -61.76 4.65 28.61
N TYR A 87 -61.94 5.96 28.77
CA TYR A 87 -61.10 6.96 28.11
C TYR A 87 -59.67 7.01 28.65
N ASP A 88 -59.46 6.66 29.93
CA ASP A 88 -58.14 6.69 30.54
C ASP A 88 -57.24 5.59 30.00
N THR A 89 -57.77 4.36 29.90
CA THR A 89 -57.03 3.26 29.28
C THR A 89 -56.79 3.51 27.79
N LEU A 90 -57.75 4.10 27.08
CA LEU A 90 -57.61 4.45 25.67
C LEU A 90 -56.47 5.47 25.46
N ARG A 91 -56.40 6.52 26.28
CA ARG A 91 -55.31 7.50 26.28
C ARG A 91 -53.96 6.86 26.60
N ASN A 92 -53.92 5.94 27.56
CA ASN A 92 -52.69 5.22 27.91
C ASN A 92 -52.22 4.32 26.77
N ILE A 93 -53.13 3.56 26.15
CA ILE A 93 -52.82 2.70 25.00
C ILE A 93 -52.28 3.52 23.81
N GLU A 94 -52.85 4.69 23.54
CA GLU A 94 -52.34 5.58 22.49
C GLU A 94 -50.92 6.08 22.79
N LYS A 95 -50.65 6.47 24.05
CA LYS A 95 -49.32 6.87 24.51
C LYS A 95 -48.31 5.72 24.35
N ILE A 96 -48.64 4.54 24.87
CA ILE A 96 -47.80 3.33 24.77
C ILE A 96 -47.54 2.98 23.30
N THR A 97 -48.57 3.06 22.44
CA THR A 97 -48.43 2.78 21.02
C THR A 97 -47.46 3.76 20.35
N ALA A 98 -47.54 5.06 20.69
CA ALA A 98 -46.62 6.07 20.18
C ALA A 98 -45.18 5.88 20.68
N ASP A 99 -45.00 5.62 21.98
CA ASP A 99 -43.69 5.36 22.59
C ASP A 99 -43.06 4.07 22.01
N LEU A 100 -43.86 3.02 21.80
CA LEU A 100 -43.41 1.75 21.20
C LEU A 100 -43.00 1.92 19.74
N GLN A 101 -43.75 2.71 18.95
CA GLN A 101 -43.37 3.05 17.58
C GLN A 101 -42.06 3.83 17.54
N LEU A 102 -41.88 4.80 18.45
CA LEU A 102 -40.65 5.58 18.56
C LEU A 102 -39.46 4.70 18.96
N ALA A 103 -39.62 3.83 19.96
CA ALA A 103 -38.59 2.90 20.41
C ALA A 103 -38.18 1.91 19.30
N SER A 104 -39.16 1.40 18.54
CA SER A 104 -38.91 0.53 17.39
C SER A 104 -38.13 1.23 16.28
N GLY A 105 -38.54 2.45 15.91
CA GLY A 105 -37.82 3.27 14.93
C GLY A 105 -36.39 3.57 15.36
N ALA A 106 -36.18 3.93 16.63
CA ALA A 106 -34.85 4.18 17.19
C ALA A 106 -33.96 2.92 17.15
N SER A 107 -34.53 1.74 17.44
CA SER A 107 -33.81 0.46 17.37
C SER A 107 -33.42 0.09 15.93
N GLN A 108 -34.33 0.26 14.96
CA GLN A 108 -34.05 0.06 13.54
C GLN A 108 -32.94 1.01 13.06
N TYR A 109 -33.03 2.28 13.41
CA TYR A 109 -32.00 3.27 13.09
C TYR A 109 -30.63 2.90 13.71
N ASP A 110 -30.59 2.49 14.99
CA ASP A 110 -29.35 2.02 15.63
C ASP A 110 -28.75 0.82 14.91
N SER A 111 -29.60 -0.13 14.46
CA SER A 111 -29.17 -1.29 13.69
C SER A 111 -28.51 -0.88 12.36
N VAL A 112 -29.18 -0.03 11.58
CA VAL A 112 -28.66 0.47 10.30
C VAL A 112 -27.34 1.24 10.51
N GLN A 113 -27.24 2.04 11.56
CA GLN A 113 -26.01 2.78 11.87
C GLN A 113 -24.88 1.87 12.33
N LYS A 114 -25.17 0.82 13.12
CA LYS A 114 -24.18 -0.21 13.46
C LYS A 114 -23.63 -0.88 12.20
N GLU A 115 -24.50 -1.32 11.30
CA GLU A 115 -24.09 -1.96 10.05
C GLU A 115 -23.20 -1.04 9.20
N LYS A 116 -23.56 0.24 9.06
CA LYS A 116 -22.71 1.24 8.39
C LYS A 116 -21.33 1.38 9.03
N ILE A 117 -21.28 1.45 10.36
CA ILE A 117 -20.02 1.53 11.12
C ILE A 117 -19.18 0.27 10.90
N ASP A 118 -19.78 -0.90 10.93
CA ASP A 118 -19.06 -2.16 10.77
C ASP A 118 -18.56 -2.35 9.33
N ASN A 119 -19.34 -1.93 8.33
CA ASN A 119 -18.92 -1.84 6.94
C ASN A 119 -17.72 -0.89 6.76
N LEU A 120 -17.73 0.28 7.41
CA LEU A 120 -16.59 1.22 7.39
C LEU A 120 -15.35 0.64 8.09
N LYS A 121 -15.51 -0.05 9.23
CA LYS A 121 -14.41 -0.74 9.91
C LYS A 121 -13.78 -1.81 9.04
N LYS A 122 -14.60 -2.62 8.36
CA LYS A 122 -14.13 -3.65 7.45
C LYS A 122 -13.30 -3.04 6.32
N LYS A 123 -13.84 -2.02 5.63
CA LYS A 123 -13.12 -1.28 4.59
C LYS A 123 -11.79 -0.70 5.09
N LEU A 124 -11.79 -0.11 6.28
CA LEU A 124 -10.58 0.44 6.89
C LEU A 124 -9.54 -0.65 7.17
N SER A 125 -9.97 -1.82 7.68
CA SER A 125 -9.10 -2.97 7.90
C SER A 125 -8.51 -3.49 6.59
N ASP A 126 -9.34 -3.60 5.55
CA ASP A 126 -8.91 -4.06 4.22
C ASP A 126 -7.85 -3.11 3.63
N VAL A 127 -8.10 -1.79 3.66
CA VAL A 127 -7.16 -0.77 3.17
C VAL A 127 -5.85 -0.77 3.98
N LYS A 128 -5.90 -0.91 5.31
CA LYS A 128 -4.69 -1.02 6.13
C LYS A 128 -3.87 -2.29 5.80
N SER A 129 -4.55 -3.40 5.52
CA SER A 129 -3.90 -4.64 5.07
C SER A 129 -3.22 -4.47 3.70
N GLU A 130 -3.88 -3.79 2.75
CA GLU A 130 -3.30 -3.47 1.44
C GLU A 130 -2.11 -2.51 1.51
N TYR A 131 -2.17 -1.53 2.42
CA TYR A 131 -1.06 -0.63 2.70
C TYR A 131 0.18 -1.41 3.17
N GLU A 132 0.02 -2.30 4.15
CA GLU A 132 1.11 -3.14 4.66
C GLU A 132 1.66 -4.11 3.60
N LYS A 133 0.79 -4.71 2.78
CA LYS A 133 1.23 -5.53 1.63
C LYS A 133 2.07 -4.71 0.65
N SER A 134 1.65 -3.48 0.35
CA SER A 134 2.38 -2.58 -0.55
C SER A 134 3.73 -2.17 0.04
N ARG A 135 3.80 -1.96 1.36
CA ARG A 135 5.03 -1.69 2.10
C ARG A 135 6.02 -2.85 2.00
N LYS A 136 5.59 -4.07 2.31
CA LYS A 136 6.42 -5.28 2.16
C LYS A 136 6.90 -5.47 0.73
N LYS A 137 6.05 -5.19 -0.26
CA LYS A 137 6.44 -5.26 -1.68
C LYS A 137 7.52 -4.24 -2.04
N ARG A 138 7.46 -3.00 -1.54
CA ARG A 138 8.53 -2.00 -1.73
C ARG A 138 9.85 -2.51 -1.16
N GLU A 139 9.82 -3.04 0.06
CA GLU A 139 11.01 -3.57 0.73
C GLU A 139 11.62 -4.76 -0.02
N GLN A 140 10.80 -5.69 -0.49
CA GLN A 140 11.27 -6.79 -1.34
C GLN A 140 11.95 -6.31 -2.62
N VAL A 141 11.35 -5.33 -3.31
CA VAL A 141 11.94 -4.74 -4.53
C VAL A 141 13.26 -4.04 -4.21
N TYR A 142 13.34 -3.30 -3.11
CA TYR A 142 14.56 -2.64 -2.66
C TYR A 142 15.68 -3.64 -2.35
N ASN A 143 15.37 -4.68 -1.56
CA ASN A 143 16.34 -5.71 -1.20
C ASN A 143 16.85 -6.47 -2.44
N SER A 144 15.95 -6.86 -3.34
CA SER A 144 16.31 -7.49 -4.60
C SER A 144 17.23 -6.59 -5.46
N LEU A 145 16.94 -5.29 -5.53
CA LEU A 145 17.78 -4.33 -6.25
C LEU A 145 19.17 -4.20 -5.60
N MET A 146 19.25 -4.22 -4.27
CA MET A 146 20.52 -4.17 -3.55
C MET A 146 21.35 -5.45 -3.70
N GLU A 147 20.72 -6.62 -3.68
CA GLU A 147 21.38 -7.89 -3.97
C GLU A 147 21.95 -7.91 -5.39
N GLU A 148 21.17 -7.45 -6.37
CA GLU A 148 21.64 -7.29 -7.75
C GLU A 148 22.81 -6.31 -7.85
N LYS A 149 22.73 -5.17 -7.14
CA LYS A 149 23.81 -4.17 -7.07
C LYS A 149 25.08 -4.81 -6.54
N ILE A 150 25.02 -5.46 -5.38
CA ILE A 150 26.18 -6.10 -4.73
C ILE A 150 26.82 -7.13 -5.66
N LYS A 151 26.01 -7.99 -6.28
CA LYS A 151 26.51 -9.00 -7.22
C LYS A 151 27.20 -8.36 -8.43
N ALA A 152 26.60 -7.32 -9.02
CA ALA A 152 27.19 -6.60 -10.14
C ALA A 152 28.54 -5.93 -9.77
N PHE A 153 28.65 -5.38 -8.55
CA PHE A 153 29.92 -4.83 -8.05
C PHE A 153 30.98 -5.92 -7.87
N GLN A 154 30.64 -7.05 -7.27
CA GLN A 154 31.58 -8.17 -7.09
C GLN A 154 32.07 -8.71 -8.43
N ASP A 155 31.19 -8.84 -9.42
CA ASP A 155 31.57 -9.30 -10.76
C ASP A 155 32.46 -8.28 -11.48
N LEU A 156 32.16 -6.98 -11.33
CA LEU A 156 33.01 -5.91 -11.85
C LEU A 156 34.40 -5.94 -11.19
N GLU A 157 34.48 -6.07 -9.87
CA GLU A 157 35.74 -6.10 -9.14
C GLU A 157 36.62 -7.31 -9.52
N LYS A 158 36.02 -8.48 -9.73
CA LYS A 158 36.77 -9.65 -10.24
C LYS A 158 37.40 -9.38 -11.60
N VAL A 159 36.66 -8.73 -12.51
CA VAL A 159 37.19 -8.36 -13.83
C VAL A 159 38.31 -7.32 -13.70
N GLN A 160 38.10 -6.30 -12.88
CA GLN A 160 39.09 -5.23 -12.63
C GLN A 160 40.38 -5.77 -12.02
N ASN A 161 40.28 -6.64 -11.02
CA ASN A 161 41.43 -7.30 -10.41
C ASN A 161 42.17 -8.18 -11.42
N ALA A 162 41.45 -8.94 -12.26
CA ALA A 162 42.07 -9.73 -13.31
C ALA A 162 42.75 -8.87 -14.40
N GLU A 163 42.27 -7.66 -14.66
CA GLU A 163 42.93 -6.69 -15.55
C GLU A 163 44.21 -6.13 -14.93
N LEU A 164 44.18 -5.75 -13.65
CA LEU A 164 45.36 -5.30 -12.90
C LEU A 164 46.42 -6.39 -12.81
N ASP A 165 46.04 -7.62 -12.46
CA ASP A 165 46.95 -8.77 -12.40
C ASP A 165 47.62 -9.04 -13.74
N LYS A 166 46.88 -8.87 -14.86
CA LYS A 166 47.45 -9.02 -16.20
C LYS A 166 48.45 -7.91 -16.51
N LEU A 167 48.13 -6.66 -16.13
CA LEU A 167 49.05 -5.54 -16.29
C LEU A 167 50.32 -5.77 -15.46
N ASP A 168 50.18 -6.12 -14.18
CA ASP A 168 51.31 -6.34 -13.28
C ASP A 168 52.18 -7.51 -13.78
N LYS A 169 51.59 -8.62 -14.22
CA LYS A 169 52.33 -9.75 -14.84
C LYS A 169 53.09 -9.37 -16.11
N GLN A 170 52.58 -8.45 -16.93
CA GLN A 170 53.28 -8.01 -18.14
C GLN A 170 54.58 -7.27 -17.83
N TYR A 171 54.66 -6.60 -16.67
CA TYR A 171 55.82 -5.82 -16.26
C TYR A 171 56.74 -6.60 -15.31
N ASP A 172 56.20 -7.49 -14.48
CA ASP A 172 56.98 -8.34 -13.56
C ASP A 172 57.75 -9.46 -14.27
N GLN A 173 57.20 -10.02 -15.37
CA GLN A 173 57.83 -11.14 -16.08
C GLN A 173 59.02 -10.75 -16.95
N SER A 174 59.23 -9.45 -17.21
CA SER A 174 60.37 -9.01 -18.01
C SER A 174 61.54 -8.65 -17.10
N GLU A 175 62.45 -9.61 -16.90
CA GLU A 175 63.73 -9.39 -16.19
C GLU A 175 64.55 -8.20 -16.74
N ALA A 176 64.27 -7.79 -17.98
CA ALA A 176 64.82 -6.57 -18.53
C ALA A 176 63.78 -5.77 -19.33
N PRO A 177 63.84 -4.43 -19.32
CA PRO A 177 62.87 -3.54 -19.99
C PRO A 177 62.63 -3.94 -21.44
N PRO A 178 61.45 -3.68 -22.04
CA PRO A 178 61.22 -3.95 -23.46
C PRO A 178 62.29 -3.34 -24.38
N PRO A 179 62.55 -3.89 -25.59
CA PRO A 179 63.60 -3.39 -26.49
C PRO A 179 63.53 -1.89 -26.81
N LYS A 180 62.33 -1.29 -26.74
CA LYS A 180 62.12 0.16 -26.87
C LYS A 180 62.95 0.97 -25.86
N PHE A 181 63.11 0.46 -24.65
CA PHE A 181 63.84 1.09 -23.54
C PHE A 181 65.31 0.65 -23.46
N ARG A 182 65.74 -0.35 -24.23
CA ARG A 182 67.16 -0.80 -24.22
C ARG A 182 68.04 -0.09 -25.25
N LYS A 183 67.50 0.84 -26.04
CA LYS A 183 68.27 1.57 -27.05
C LYS A 183 69.23 2.54 -26.37
N LEU A 184 70.52 2.27 -26.53
CA LEU A 184 71.61 3.13 -26.06
C LEU A 184 71.71 4.40 -26.91
N SER A 185 72.27 5.46 -26.33
CA SER A 185 72.53 6.70 -27.05
C SER A 185 73.55 6.51 -28.19
N PRO A 186 73.50 7.37 -29.22
CA PRO A 186 74.53 7.40 -30.26
C PRO A 186 75.95 7.65 -29.70
N GLU A 187 76.06 8.36 -28.58
CA GLU A 187 77.33 8.67 -27.92
C GLU A 187 78.03 7.41 -27.41
N LEU A 188 77.31 6.50 -26.75
CA LEU A 188 77.84 5.20 -26.35
C LEU A 188 78.34 4.36 -27.53
N ILE A 189 77.62 4.41 -28.65
CA ILE A 189 78.01 3.72 -29.90
C ILE A 189 79.31 4.33 -30.45
N GLN A 190 79.46 5.65 -30.41
CA GLN A 190 80.67 6.35 -30.84
C GLN A 190 81.87 6.02 -29.94
N LEU A 191 81.70 6.06 -28.60
CA LEU A 191 82.74 5.70 -27.64
C LEU A 191 83.26 4.27 -27.89
N LYS A 192 82.35 3.32 -28.12
CA LYS A 192 82.71 1.94 -28.49
C LYS A 192 83.55 1.88 -29.77
N HIS A 193 83.15 2.64 -30.80
CA HIS A 193 83.88 2.65 -32.07
C HIS A 193 85.27 3.28 -31.95
N ILE A 194 85.42 4.34 -31.15
CA ILE A 194 86.71 4.99 -30.86
C ILE A 194 87.62 4.03 -30.06
N GLU A 195 87.07 3.36 -29.04
CA GLU A 195 87.78 2.34 -28.27
C GLU A 195 88.30 1.20 -29.16
N GLU A 196 87.47 0.66 -30.05
CA GLU A 196 87.87 -0.38 -31.01
C GLU A 196 89.01 0.08 -31.93
N LYS A 197 88.95 1.32 -32.41
CA LYS A 197 90.04 1.93 -33.20
C LYS A 197 91.34 2.06 -32.40
N LEU A 198 91.27 2.56 -31.16
CA LEU A 198 92.45 2.73 -30.31
C LEU A 198 93.11 1.38 -29.99
N LYS A 199 92.31 0.34 -29.74
CA LYS A 199 92.78 -1.05 -29.60
C LYS A 199 93.52 -1.53 -30.86
N GLY A 200 92.96 -1.27 -32.05
CA GLY A 200 93.60 -1.62 -33.32
C GLY A 200 94.93 -0.90 -33.56
N THR A 201 95.09 0.32 -33.05
CA THR A 201 96.33 1.11 -33.15
C THR A 201 97.36 0.84 -32.05
N GLY A 202 97.09 -0.09 -31.12
CA GLY A 202 98.01 -0.44 -30.02
C GLY A 202 98.05 0.57 -28.86
N ARG A 203 97.12 1.53 -28.79
CA ARG A 203 97.04 2.54 -27.71
C ARG A 203 96.17 2.06 -26.56
N TYR A 204 96.65 1.08 -25.81
CA TYR A 204 95.83 0.38 -24.82
C TYR A 204 95.41 1.26 -23.64
N ASP A 205 96.28 2.13 -23.12
CA ASP A 205 95.97 2.96 -21.95
C ASP A 205 94.77 3.90 -22.21
N GLN A 206 94.74 4.53 -23.38
CA GLN A 206 93.63 5.39 -23.81
C GLN A 206 92.34 4.58 -24.04
N ALA A 207 92.46 3.37 -24.57
CA ALA A 207 91.31 2.49 -24.75
C ALA A 207 90.72 2.01 -23.40
N VAL A 208 91.54 1.86 -22.36
CA VAL A 208 91.07 1.52 -21.01
C VAL A 208 90.27 2.67 -20.41
N GLN A 209 90.76 3.91 -20.50
CA GLN A 209 90.05 5.10 -20.02
C GLN A 209 88.67 5.26 -20.69
N LEU A 210 88.62 5.18 -22.03
CA LEU A 210 87.34 5.25 -22.76
C LEU A 210 86.40 4.09 -22.42
N ARG A 211 86.94 2.91 -22.08
CA ARG A 211 86.13 1.77 -21.67
C ARG A 211 85.45 2.04 -20.32
N GLU A 212 86.18 2.58 -19.34
CA GLU A 212 85.63 2.96 -18.04
C GLU A 212 84.55 4.03 -18.18
N GLU A 213 84.81 5.08 -18.97
CA GLU A 213 83.83 6.13 -19.27
C GLU A 213 82.57 5.57 -19.95
N ARG A 214 82.74 4.69 -20.94
CA ARG A 214 81.64 4.02 -21.64
C ARG A 214 80.83 3.12 -20.69
N GLU A 215 81.50 2.35 -19.82
CA GLU A 215 80.83 1.48 -18.85
C GLU A 215 80.01 2.32 -17.85
N ALA A 216 80.59 3.40 -17.30
CA ALA A 216 79.88 4.33 -16.42
C ALA A 216 78.66 4.98 -17.11
N LEU A 217 78.80 5.45 -18.35
CA LEU A 217 77.69 6.03 -19.10
C LEU A 217 76.62 4.99 -19.46
N THR A 218 77.02 3.75 -19.74
CA THR A 218 76.10 2.64 -20.02
C THR A 218 75.25 2.33 -18.80
N GLU A 219 75.87 2.23 -17.62
CA GLU A 219 75.15 1.99 -16.37
C GLU A 219 74.15 3.11 -16.07
N TYR A 220 74.57 4.36 -16.25
CA TYR A 220 73.71 5.54 -16.09
C TYR A 220 72.50 5.50 -17.02
N GLU A 221 72.71 5.32 -18.33
CA GLU A 221 71.62 5.27 -19.31
C GLU A 221 70.66 4.12 -19.06
N LEU A 222 71.18 2.93 -18.74
CA LEU A 222 70.35 1.76 -18.40
C LEU A 222 69.51 2.02 -17.14
N ALA A 223 70.05 2.71 -16.13
CA ALA A 223 69.30 3.10 -14.94
C ALA A 223 68.18 4.11 -15.27
N VAL A 224 68.47 5.13 -16.07
CA VAL A 224 67.46 6.12 -16.53
C VAL A 224 66.36 5.42 -17.32
N LYS A 225 66.71 4.53 -18.26
CA LYS A 225 65.74 3.80 -19.07
C LYS A 225 64.88 2.83 -18.24
N ARG A 226 65.46 2.21 -17.23
CA ARG A 226 64.72 1.39 -16.26
C ARG A 226 63.70 2.24 -15.49
N ASN A 227 64.08 3.43 -15.06
CA ASN A 227 63.16 4.37 -14.40
C ASN A 227 62.05 4.86 -15.34
N GLU A 228 62.36 5.19 -16.59
CA GLU A 228 61.35 5.54 -17.61
C GLU A 228 60.32 4.41 -17.80
N TRP A 229 60.78 3.15 -17.85
CA TRP A 229 59.91 1.99 -17.99
C TRP A 229 58.99 1.80 -16.76
N TYR A 230 59.51 1.91 -15.54
CA TYR A 230 58.69 1.88 -14.32
C TYR A 230 57.71 3.05 -14.23
N ASN A 231 58.10 4.23 -14.71
CA ASN A 231 57.21 5.38 -14.78
C ASN A 231 56.06 5.15 -15.78
N GLU A 232 56.35 4.57 -16.94
CA GLU A 232 55.31 4.19 -17.92
C GLU A 232 54.33 3.18 -17.30
N TRP A 233 54.83 2.13 -16.64
CA TRP A 233 54.00 1.18 -15.90
C TRP A 233 53.09 1.87 -14.89
N ARG A 234 53.65 2.73 -14.04
CA ARG A 234 52.89 3.47 -13.02
C ARG A 234 51.77 4.31 -13.65
N ILE A 235 52.07 5.02 -14.73
CA ILE A 235 51.09 5.85 -15.46
C ILE A 235 49.98 4.96 -16.05
N GLN A 236 50.32 3.80 -16.61
CA GLN A 236 49.32 2.88 -17.17
C GLN A 236 48.43 2.30 -16.08
N ARG A 237 49.01 1.92 -14.94
CA ARG A 237 48.27 1.42 -13.78
C ARG A 237 47.32 2.46 -13.22
N GLU A 238 47.80 3.69 -13.04
CA GLU A 238 46.96 4.82 -12.58
C GLU A 238 45.80 5.11 -13.54
N LYS A 239 46.06 5.14 -14.86
CA LYS A 239 45.00 5.30 -15.87
C LYS A 239 43.97 4.17 -15.81
N LEU A 240 44.41 2.94 -15.60
CA LEU A 240 43.53 1.79 -15.49
C LEU A 240 42.67 1.87 -14.22
N THR A 241 43.26 2.22 -13.08
CA THR A 241 42.53 2.43 -11.82
C THR A 241 41.50 3.55 -11.95
N ALA A 242 41.87 4.70 -12.54
CA ALA A 242 40.93 5.80 -12.77
C ALA A 242 39.74 5.38 -13.64
N LYS A 243 39.98 4.55 -14.66
CA LYS A 243 38.91 3.96 -15.49
C LYS A 243 38.04 3.01 -14.68
N HIS A 244 38.63 2.19 -13.80
CA HIS A 244 37.90 1.27 -12.92
C HIS A 244 36.99 2.02 -11.94
N ASP A 245 37.47 3.11 -11.36
CA ASP A 245 36.70 3.97 -10.46
C ASP A 245 35.54 4.62 -11.20
N GLN A 246 35.77 5.14 -12.41
CA GLN A 246 34.71 5.69 -13.25
C GLN A 246 33.63 4.63 -13.57
N GLN A 247 34.02 3.39 -13.87
CA GLN A 247 33.08 2.29 -14.10
C GLN A 247 32.25 1.98 -12.86
N LYS A 248 32.86 1.96 -11.67
CA LYS A 248 32.17 1.76 -10.39
C LYS A 248 31.15 2.87 -10.14
N GLN A 249 31.54 4.12 -10.39
CA GLN A 249 30.65 5.28 -10.23
C GLN A 249 29.44 5.20 -11.18
N VAL A 250 29.67 4.94 -12.47
CA VAL A 250 28.58 4.81 -13.46
C VAL A 250 27.63 3.67 -13.08
N LEU A 251 28.17 2.55 -12.57
CA LEU A 251 27.35 1.44 -12.09
C LEU A 251 26.51 1.85 -10.87
N GLN A 252 27.11 2.56 -9.90
CA GLN A 252 26.41 3.09 -8.74
C GLN A 252 25.25 4.00 -9.15
N GLU A 253 25.53 5.03 -9.96
CA GLU A 253 24.55 5.99 -10.45
C GLU A 253 23.39 5.30 -11.19
N ARG A 254 23.69 4.25 -11.96
CA ARG A 254 22.67 3.45 -12.65
C ARG A 254 21.68 2.81 -11.69
N TYR A 255 22.14 2.25 -10.56
CA TYR A 255 21.24 1.64 -9.57
C TYR A 255 20.50 2.68 -8.74
N GLU A 256 21.15 3.79 -8.42
CA GLU A 256 20.50 4.94 -7.78
C GLU A 256 19.38 5.49 -8.66
N PHE A 257 19.63 5.68 -9.97
CA PHE A 257 18.61 6.10 -10.92
C PHE A 257 17.46 5.10 -11.03
N LYS A 258 17.77 3.79 -11.08
CA LYS A 258 16.72 2.74 -11.05
C LYS A 258 15.84 2.86 -9.82
N TRP A 259 16.43 3.03 -8.63
CA TRP A 259 15.67 3.21 -7.39
C TRP A 259 14.87 4.52 -7.39
N ALA A 260 15.49 5.63 -7.74
CA ALA A 260 14.86 6.95 -7.83
C ALA A 260 13.69 7.00 -8.82
N ARG A 261 13.68 6.13 -9.83
CA ARG A 261 12.54 5.96 -10.74
C ARG A 261 11.36 5.22 -10.09
N ILE A 262 11.65 4.21 -9.27
CA ILE A 262 10.64 3.32 -8.67
C ILE A 262 10.04 3.95 -7.40
N GLU A 263 10.85 4.59 -6.59
CA GLU A 263 10.48 5.14 -5.28
C GLU A 263 9.27 6.10 -5.33
N PRO A 264 9.20 7.09 -6.23
CA PRO A 264 8.07 8.01 -6.31
C PRO A 264 6.73 7.31 -6.62
N GLU A 265 6.74 6.18 -7.32
CA GLU A 265 5.53 5.41 -7.58
C GLU A 265 4.95 4.81 -6.30
N TYR A 266 5.82 4.34 -5.40
CA TYR A 266 5.41 3.84 -4.09
C TYR A 266 4.98 4.96 -3.16
N GLU A 267 5.69 6.10 -3.15
CA GLU A 267 5.30 7.27 -2.36
C GLU A 267 3.91 7.79 -2.75
N LYS A 268 3.62 7.88 -4.06
CA LYS A 268 2.28 8.24 -4.55
C LYS A 268 1.22 7.25 -4.06
N LYS A 269 1.52 5.95 -4.08
CA LYS A 269 0.61 4.92 -3.57
C LYS A 269 0.39 5.03 -2.06
N PHE A 270 1.44 5.25 -1.27
CA PHE A 270 1.32 5.45 0.18
C PHE A 270 0.53 6.71 0.51
N SER A 271 0.83 7.83 -0.16
CA SER A 271 0.07 9.08 0.00
C SER A 271 -1.42 8.88 -0.32
N TYR A 272 -1.75 8.10 -1.36
CA TYR A 272 -3.12 7.72 -1.67
C TYR A 272 -3.76 6.93 -0.51
N PHE A 273 -3.10 5.88 -0.04
CA PHE A 273 -3.61 5.07 1.07
C PHE A 273 -3.80 5.89 2.36
N ASP A 274 -2.86 6.76 2.71
CA ASP A 274 -2.98 7.63 3.88
C ASP A 274 -4.19 8.55 3.80
N LYS A 275 -4.45 9.13 2.62
CA LYS A 275 -5.66 9.94 2.37
C LYS A 275 -6.93 9.11 2.53
N VAL A 276 -6.96 7.90 1.99
CA VAL A 276 -8.12 7.00 2.09
C VAL A 276 -8.34 6.57 3.54
N ILE A 277 -7.29 6.19 4.26
CA ILE A 277 -7.35 5.82 5.69
C ILE A 277 -7.88 7.00 6.51
N SER A 278 -7.31 8.19 6.34
CA SER A 278 -7.74 9.41 7.03
C SER A 278 -9.22 9.74 6.76
N HIS A 279 -9.66 9.62 5.50
CA HIS A 279 -11.05 9.81 5.12
C HIS A 279 -11.97 8.78 5.79
N LEU A 280 -11.61 7.49 5.76
CA LEU A 280 -12.39 6.42 6.40
C LEU A 280 -12.46 6.60 7.92
N GLU A 281 -11.37 7.00 8.56
CA GLU A 281 -11.31 7.28 10.00
C GLU A 281 -12.17 8.49 10.38
N SER A 282 -12.15 9.56 9.58
CA SER A 282 -13.03 10.71 9.75
C SER A 282 -14.51 10.34 9.58
N SER A 283 -14.84 9.59 8.52
CA SER A 283 -16.20 9.10 8.27
C SER A 283 -16.70 8.21 9.41
N LEU A 284 -15.84 7.31 9.92
CA LEU A 284 -16.16 6.44 11.05
C LEU A 284 -16.39 7.23 12.34
N ARG A 285 -15.60 8.27 12.61
CA ARG A 285 -15.82 9.20 13.73
C ARG A 285 -17.16 9.92 13.60
N SER A 286 -17.47 10.45 12.43
CA SER A 286 -18.74 11.14 12.14
C SER A 286 -19.95 10.20 12.33
N GLN A 287 -19.92 8.99 11.78
CA GLN A 287 -21.01 8.03 11.94
C GLN A 287 -21.19 7.58 13.39
N LYS A 288 -20.10 7.41 14.15
CA LYS A 288 -20.18 7.12 15.59
C LYS A 288 -20.83 8.27 16.37
N ALA A 289 -20.49 9.52 16.04
CA ALA A 289 -21.08 10.71 16.66
C ALA A 289 -22.58 10.81 16.33
N LEU A 290 -22.96 10.69 15.06
CA LEU A 290 -24.37 10.69 14.62
C LEU A 290 -25.20 9.60 15.29
N ARG A 291 -24.62 8.40 15.45
CA ARG A 291 -25.26 7.29 16.15
C ARG A 291 -25.45 7.58 17.64
N LYS A 292 -24.48 8.23 18.30
CA LYS A 292 -24.58 8.60 19.71
C LYS A 292 -25.63 9.69 19.92
N GLU A 293 -25.59 10.75 19.12
CA GLU A 293 -26.56 11.85 19.14
C GLU A 293 -27.99 11.34 18.98
N ALA A 294 -28.25 10.50 17.96
CA ALA A 294 -29.58 9.92 17.75
C ALA A 294 -30.06 9.05 18.92
N LYS A 295 -29.14 8.36 19.64
CA LYS A 295 -29.50 7.60 20.85
C LYS A 295 -29.87 8.53 22.00
N ASP A 296 -29.09 9.57 22.21
CA ASP A 296 -29.29 10.52 23.30
C ASP A 296 -30.61 11.31 23.09
N GLU A 297 -30.91 11.70 21.85
CA GLU A 297 -32.17 12.34 21.48
C GLU A 297 -33.38 11.41 21.61
N SER A 298 -33.26 10.15 21.15
CA SER A 298 -34.35 9.17 21.28
C SER A 298 -34.73 8.96 22.74
N LYS A 299 -33.74 8.85 23.65
CA LYS A 299 -33.97 8.76 25.09
C LYS A 299 -34.62 10.04 25.65
N SER A 300 -34.17 11.22 25.21
CA SER A 300 -34.71 12.50 25.65
C SER A 300 -36.20 12.66 25.29
N ILE A 301 -36.60 12.26 24.08
CA ILE A 301 -38.00 12.34 23.62
C ILE A 301 -38.90 11.43 24.44
N ILE A 302 -38.48 10.18 24.68
CA ILE A 302 -39.22 9.20 25.46
C ILE A 302 -39.36 9.66 26.92
N ASN A 303 -38.31 10.22 27.52
CA ASN A 303 -38.37 10.76 28.88
C ASN A 303 -39.27 12.01 28.98
N GLN A 304 -39.37 12.82 27.91
CA GLN A 304 -40.30 13.96 27.86
C GLN A 304 -41.77 13.55 27.70
N THR A 305 -42.08 12.45 27.00
CA THR A 305 -43.46 11.94 26.90
C THR A 305 -43.95 11.33 28.22
N GLN A 306 -43.05 10.82 29.07
CA GLN A 306 -43.40 10.34 30.40
C GLN A 306 -43.83 11.46 31.38
N ASN A 307 -43.26 12.66 31.26
CA ASN A 307 -43.45 13.77 32.23
C ASN A 307 -44.34 14.92 31.76
N ARG A 308 -45.02 14.83 30.60
CA ARG A 308 -45.82 15.94 30.05
C ARG A 308 -47.28 15.91 30.48
N SER A 309 -47.70 16.96 31.20
CA SER A 309 -49.05 17.53 31.07
C SER A 309 -49.25 18.05 29.64
N LEU A 310 -50.52 18.14 29.20
CA LEU A 310 -50.92 18.47 27.82
C LEU A 310 -50.13 19.70 27.27
N PRO A 311 -49.69 19.67 26.00
CA PRO A 311 -48.90 20.75 25.43
C PRO A 311 -49.73 22.04 25.37
N GLU A 312 -49.16 23.15 25.85
CA GLU A 312 -49.71 24.49 25.61
C GLU A 312 -49.72 24.78 24.10
N LEU A 313 -50.85 25.27 23.59
CA LEU A 313 -51.14 25.51 22.18
C LEU A 313 -50.30 26.63 21.53
N SER A 314 -49.29 27.19 22.22
CA SER A 314 -48.48 28.28 21.71
C SER A 314 -46.98 27.97 21.80
N SER A 315 -46.40 27.49 20.70
CA SER A 315 -45.16 28.04 20.11
C SER A 315 -44.61 27.12 19.03
N ARG A 316 -44.39 27.72 17.84
CA ARG A 316 -43.64 27.14 16.73
C ARG A 316 -42.21 26.82 17.18
N SER A 317 -41.94 25.54 17.45
CA SER A 317 -40.56 25.03 17.64
C SER A 317 -40.07 24.43 16.33
N SER A 318 -39.25 25.18 15.58
CA SER A 318 -38.71 24.80 14.26
C SER A 318 -37.46 23.92 14.31
N SER A 319 -36.90 23.59 15.48
CA SER A 319 -35.60 22.92 15.60
C SER A 319 -35.65 21.42 15.95
N ARG A 320 -36.76 20.90 16.49
CA ARG A 320 -36.87 19.48 16.92
C ARG A 320 -37.12 18.47 15.78
N SER A 321 -37.35 18.95 14.55
CA SER A 321 -37.77 18.11 13.42
C SER A 321 -36.66 17.27 12.80
N SER A 322 -35.37 17.67 12.90
CA SER A 322 -34.29 17.07 12.11
C SER A 322 -33.93 15.63 12.48
N ALA A 323 -33.95 15.25 13.75
CA ALA A 323 -33.54 13.92 14.19
C ALA A 323 -34.70 12.91 14.20
N LEU A 324 -35.88 13.34 14.68
CA LEU A 324 -37.11 12.57 14.59
C LEU A 324 -37.47 12.25 13.14
N SER A 325 -37.30 13.21 12.21
CA SER A 325 -37.48 12.92 10.80
C SER A 325 -36.49 11.87 10.28
N ARG A 326 -35.22 11.86 10.72
CA ARG A 326 -34.25 10.80 10.34
C ARG A 326 -34.64 9.41 10.87
N ILE A 327 -35.17 9.33 12.09
CA ILE A 327 -35.63 8.06 12.67
C ILE A 327 -36.90 7.58 11.94
N ILE A 328 -37.87 8.48 11.73
CA ILE A 328 -39.16 8.17 11.10
C ILE A 328 -38.99 7.84 9.60
N THR A 329 -38.10 8.53 8.89
CA THR A 329 -37.85 8.29 7.44
C THR A 329 -37.20 6.94 7.19
N VAL A 330 -36.35 6.44 8.09
CA VAL A 330 -35.75 5.09 7.97
C VAL A 330 -36.80 3.99 8.18
N SER A 331 -37.79 4.20 9.04
CA SER A 331 -38.93 3.28 9.22
C SER A 331 -39.98 3.38 8.10
N GLY A 332 -40.03 4.52 7.40
CA GLY A 332 -40.98 4.82 6.32
C GLY A 332 -40.56 4.36 4.92
N THR A 333 -39.32 3.90 4.72
CA THR A 333 -38.86 3.41 3.40
C THR A 333 -39.38 2.00 3.10
N LYS A 334 -40.70 1.79 3.11
CA LYS A 334 -41.33 0.76 2.28
C LYS A 334 -41.33 1.29 0.85
N THR A 335 -40.39 0.78 0.04
CA THR A 335 -40.49 0.65 -1.43
C THR A 335 -41.47 1.62 -2.11
N TYR A 336 -41.02 2.84 -2.41
CA TYR A 336 -41.55 3.52 -3.59
C TYR A 336 -41.04 2.74 -4.80
N THR A 337 -41.80 1.73 -5.21
CA THR A 337 -41.69 1.16 -6.56
C THR A 337 -41.83 2.32 -7.54
N ARG A 338 -40.73 2.62 -8.24
CA ARG A 338 -40.72 3.55 -9.37
C ARG A 338 -41.91 3.18 -10.27
N PRO A 339 -42.81 4.12 -10.62
CA PRO A 339 -43.82 3.85 -11.63
C PRO A 339 -43.09 3.46 -12.91
N ASN A 340 -43.44 2.27 -13.39
CA ASN A 340 -42.96 1.69 -14.63
C ASN A 340 -43.38 2.62 -15.78
N THR A 341 -42.51 3.53 -16.17
CA THR A 341 -42.68 4.33 -17.38
C THR A 341 -42.54 3.38 -18.56
N GLN A 342 -43.68 2.81 -18.98
CA GLN A 342 -43.79 2.12 -20.25
C GLN A 342 -43.33 3.07 -21.35
N ALA A 343 -42.26 2.66 -22.01
CA ALA A 343 -41.76 3.27 -23.23
C ALA A 343 -42.90 3.31 -24.26
N ARG A 344 -43.37 4.53 -24.55
CA ARG A 344 -44.11 4.83 -25.77
C ARG A 344 -43.16 4.54 -26.94
N ARG A 345 -43.49 3.49 -27.68
CA ARG A 345 -42.99 3.26 -29.04
C ARG A 345 -43.50 4.40 -29.93
N HIS A 346 -42.59 5.01 -30.69
CA HIS A 346 -42.86 5.58 -32.00
C HIS A 346 -41.76 5.11 -32.94
#